data_AF-Q6P0E5-F1
#
_entry.id   AF-Q6P0E5-F1
#
_cell.length_a   1.000
_cell.length_b   1.000
_cell.length_c   1.000
_cell.angle_alpha   90.00
_cell.angle_beta   90.00
_cell.angle_gamma   90.00
#
_symmetry.space_group_name_H-M   'P 1'
#
loop_
_entity.id
_entity.type
_entity.pdbx_description
1 polymer ?
#
loop_
_entity_poly.entity_id
_entity_poly.type
_entity_poly.pdbx_seq_one_letter_code
_entity_poly.pdbx_strand_id
1 'polypeptide(L)'
;MDVVLYIAAAAILLVLIVFSVKIRGRTQDADVEDHQNVTARVSARPQAAPERAAGMPRRRRGLHSRVNAQRAQRASDNEDSPVEADEDEEGRNASEERPQAAGKVGAKKQRKLEEKQARKAQREAEQEEREERKRLQELRDQERQKEEEKERQQEQKQEEELQRVKEEQERREEEEYQRLKESFIIEDQGEAEELTEHESQSLLQEFIQYVQKSKVVLLEDLASQFGLRTQDAIARLQDLIADGSLTGVIDDRGKFIFITPEELNAVAQFIKQRGRVSISELAQASNTLINLTPDIHSSA
;
A
#
# COMPACT_ATOMS: atom_id res chain seq x y z
N MET A 1 -13.03 34.79 34.69
CA MET A 1 -12.89 33.33 34.79
C MET A 1 -12.69 32.77 33.40
N ASP A 2 -11.47 32.37 33.08
CA ASP A 2 -10.65 33.20 32.20
C ASP A 2 -10.46 32.45 30.89
N VAL A 3 -10.68 33.13 29.75
CA VAL A 3 -10.47 32.58 28.40
C VAL A 3 -9.09 31.93 28.26
N VAL A 4 -8.10 32.48 28.98
CA VAL A 4 -6.72 31.95 29.05
C VAL A 4 -6.67 30.54 29.65
N LEU A 5 -7.47 30.23 30.68
CA LEU A 5 -7.52 28.88 31.26
C LEU A 5 -8.12 27.87 30.29
N TYR A 6 -9.15 28.26 29.52
CA TYR A 6 -9.73 27.39 28.49
C TYR A 6 -8.74 27.12 27.35
N ILE A 7 -8.00 28.14 26.90
CA ILE A 7 -6.97 27.96 25.86
C ILE A 7 -5.84 27.06 26.37
N ALA A 8 -5.40 27.23 27.62
CA ALA A 8 -4.38 26.38 28.23
C ALA A 8 -4.86 24.91 28.38
N ALA A 9 -6.10 24.71 28.84
CA ALA A 9 -6.69 23.38 28.94
C ALA A 9 -6.84 22.70 27.56
N ALA A 10 -7.30 23.44 26.55
CA ALA A 10 -7.41 22.94 25.18
C ALA A 10 -6.04 22.54 24.59
N ALA A 11 -4.99 23.33 24.84
CA ALA A 11 -3.63 23.01 24.39
C ALA A 11 -3.08 21.73 25.06
N ILE A 12 -3.31 21.57 26.36
CA ILE A 12 -2.90 20.35 27.10
C ILE A 12 -3.66 19.12 26.55
N LEU A 13 -4.97 19.25 26.31
CA LEU A 13 -5.79 18.18 25.78
C LEU A 13 -5.33 17.75 24.37
N LEU A 14 -4.97 18.72 23.51
CA LEU A 14 -4.42 18.45 22.17
C LEU A 14 -3.08 17.69 22.25
N VAL A 15 -2.20 18.06 23.17
CA VAL A 15 -0.92 17.36 23.40
C VAL A 15 -1.17 15.93 23.89
N LEU A 16 -2.13 15.72 24.79
CA LEU A 16 -2.49 14.38 25.28
C LEU A 16 -3.07 13.51 24.17
N ILE A 17 -3.93 14.04 23.30
CA ILE A 17 -4.45 13.31 22.13
C ILE A 17 -3.30 12.90 21.21
N VAL A 18 -2.41 13.83 20.85
CA VAL A 18 -1.26 13.52 19.97
C VAL A 18 -0.34 12.48 20.61
N PHE A 19 -0.09 12.56 21.91
CA PHE A 19 0.70 11.57 22.63
C PHE A 19 0.03 10.19 22.63
N SER A 20 -1.29 10.15 22.86
CA SER A 20 -2.09 8.92 22.84
C SER A 20 -2.08 8.26 21.46
N VAL A 21 -2.28 9.04 20.39
CA VAL A 21 -2.22 8.56 19.01
C VAL A 21 -0.81 8.06 18.66
N LYS A 22 0.25 8.76 19.10
CA LYS A 22 1.64 8.35 18.86
C LYS A 22 2.00 7.06 19.59
N ILE A 23 1.49 6.85 20.81
CA ILE A 23 1.68 5.59 21.55
C ILE A 23 0.91 4.45 20.85
N ARG A 24 -0.33 4.71 20.45
CA ARG A 24 -1.18 3.70 19.80
C ARG A 24 -0.65 3.30 18.42
N GLY A 25 -0.07 4.24 17.68
CA GLY A 25 0.63 3.97 16.42
C GLY A 25 1.85 3.06 16.63
N ARG A 26 2.66 3.33 17.66
CA ARG A 26 3.81 2.47 18.00
C ARG A 26 3.42 1.05 18.41
N THR A 27 2.27 0.88 19.08
CA THR A 27 1.79 -0.47 19.43
C THR A 27 1.29 -1.23 18.21
N GLN A 28 0.67 -0.55 17.23
CA GLN A 28 0.21 -1.20 16.00
C GLN A 28 1.36 -1.59 15.07
N ASP A 29 2.40 -0.75 14.97
CA ASP A 29 3.59 -1.08 14.16
C ASP A 29 4.29 -2.35 14.69
N ALA A 30 4.32 -2.55 16.02
CA ALA A 30 4.90 -3.74 16.63
C ALA A 30 4.10 -5.03 16.34
N ASP A 31 2.76 -4.96 16.37
CA ASP A 31 1.89 -6.12 16.08
C ASP A 31 1.91 -6.53 14.59
N VAL A 32 2.08 -5.56 13.68
CA VAL A 32 2.17 -5.83 12.23
C VAL A 32 3.51 -6.48 11.85
N GLU A 33 4.61 -6.05 12.47
CA GLU A 33 5.94 -6.67 12.25
C GLU A 33 6.00 -8.12 12.75
N ASP A 34 5.35 -8.44 13.87
CA ASP A 34 5.30 -9.81 14.39
C ASP A 34 4.44 -10.74 13.51
N HIS A 35 3.30 -10.25 12.97
CA HIS A 35 2.48 -11.04 12.07
C HIS A 35 3.13 -11.33 10.71
N GLN A 36 3.94 -10.40 10.17
CA GLN A 36 4.71 -10.64 8.94
C GLN A 36 5.87 -11.63 9.16
N ASN A 37 6.54 -11.58 10.31
CA ASN A 37 7.62 -12.52 10.63
C ASN A 37 7.11 -13.95 10.89
N VAL A 38 5.91 -14.11 11.45
CA VAL A 38 5.30 -15.44 11.66
C VAL A 38 4.82 -16.05 10.34
N THR A 39 4.20 -15.26 9.45
CA THR A 39 3.75 -15.75 8.13
C THR A 39 4.92 -16.09 7.20
N ALA A 40 6.03 -15.34 7.25
CA ALA A 40 7.26 -15.67 6.52
C ALA A 40 7.97 -16.93 7.06
N ARG A 41 7.90 -17.21 8.36
CA ARG A 41 8.48 -18.43 8.94
C ARG A 41 7.63 -19.68 8.72
N VAL A 42 6.31 -19.55 8.61
CA VAL A 42 5.41 -20.68 8.33
C VAL A 42 5.46 -21.12 6.85
N SER A 43 5.75 -20.19 5.93
CA SER A 43 5.91 -20.48 4.50
C SER A 43 7.30 -21.00 4.11
N ALA A 44 8.30 -20.88 4.99
CA ALA A 44 9.68 -21.34 4.77
C ALA A 44 9.99 -22.74 5.37
N ARG A 45 9.02 -23.66 5.40
CA ARG A 45 9.27 -25.04 5.82
C ARG A 45 10.10 -25.79 4.75
N PRO A 46 11.29 -26.32 5.08
CA PRO A 46 12.14 -26.99 4.11
C PRO A 46 11.50 -28.33 3.72
N GLN A 47 10.97 -28.41 2.50
CA GLN A 47 10.54 -29.67 1.92
C GLN A 47 11.77 -30.55 1.66
N ALA A 48 11.73 -31.74 2.26
CA ALA A 48 12.70 -32.80 2.11
C ALA A 48 12.85 -33.19 0.63
N ALA A 49 14.10 -33.26 0.19
CA ALA A 49 14.50 -33.57 -1.17
C ALA A 49 14.07 -34.99 -1.60
N PRO A 50 13.48 -35.16 -2.80
CA PRO A 50 13.40 -36.46 -3.44
C PRO A 50 14.69 -36.75 -4.22
N GLU A 51 15.04 -38.03 -4.23
CA GLU A 51 16.28 -38.63 -4.70
C GLU A 51 16.67 -38.24 -6.13
N ARG A 52 17.96 -37.92 -6.31
CA ARG A 52 18.58 -37.68 -7.61
C ARG A 52 18.81 -39.00 -8.32
N ALA A 53 18.08 -39.24 -9.42
CA ALA A 53 18.50 -40.17 -10.45
C ALA A 53 19.59 -39.52 -11.34
N ALA A 54 20.61 -40.31 -11.65
CA ALA A 54 21.80 -39.94 -12.39
C ALA A 54 21.48 -39.53 -13.85
N GLY A 55 22.18 -38.50 -14.33
CA GLY A 55 22.33 -38.27 -15.77
C GLY A 55 21.64 -37.03 -16.35
N MET A 56 22.02 -35.82 -15.92
CA MET A 56 21.94 -34.64 -16.81
C MET A 56 22.82 -33.47 -16.32
N PRO A 57 23.63 -32.84 -17.20
CA PRO A 57 24.57 -31.78 -16.82
C PRO A 57 23.86 -30.45 -16.54
N ARG A 58 24.22 -29.85 -15.39
CA ARG A 58 23.79 -28.51 -14.94
C ARG A 58 24.18 -27.44 -15.97
N ARG A 59 23.20 -26.83 -16.64
CA ARG A 59 23.42 -25.62 -17.45
C ARG A 59 23.71 -24.42 -16.53
N ARG A 60 24.95 -23.93 -16.61
CA ARG A 60 25.45 -22.68 -16.03
C ARG A 60 24.63 -21.49 -16.53
N ARG A 61 23.67 -21.02 -15.74
CA ARG A 61 23.08 -19.68 -15.86
C ARG A 61 24.07 -18.70 -15.24
N GLY A 62 24.77 -17.91 -16.06
CA GLY A 62 25.70 -16.89 -15.55
C GLY A 62 26.73 -16.30 -16.52
N LEU A 63 26.80 -16.72 -17.79
CA LEU A 63 27.78 -16.17 -18.74
C LEU A 63 27.28 -15.01 -19.61
N HIS A 64 25.96 -14.81 -19.76
CA HIS A 64 25.42 -13.81 -20.69
C HIS A 64 25.44 -12.36 -20.16
N SER A 65 25.59 -12.17 -18.85
CA SER A 65 25.64 -10.83 -18.25
C SER A 65 27.02 -10.15 -18.41
N ARG A 66 28.10 -10.91 -18.65
CA ARG A 66 29.45 -10.35 -18.85
C ARG A 66 29.74 -9.86 -20.28
N VAL A 67 29.04 -10.38 -21.28
CA VAL A 67 29.29 -10.02 -22.70
C VAL A 67 28.66 -8.67 -23.08
N ASN A 68 27.54 -8.30 -22.45
CA ASN A 68 26.89 -7.01 -22.71
C ASN A 68 27.59 -5.84 -22.01
N ALA A 69 28.23 -6.06 -20.84
CA ALA A 69 29.01 -5.04 -20.16
C ALA A 69 30.30 -4.64 -20.92
N GLN A 70 30.91 -5.58 -21.66
CA GLN A 70 32.11 -5.31 -22.47
C GLN A 70 31.82 -4.63 -23.82
N ARG A 71 30.58 -4.69 -24.31
CA ARG A 71 30.17 -4.01 -25.56
C ARG A 71 29.82 -2.55 -25.34
N ALA A 72 29.29 -2.19 -24.16
CA ALA A 72 29.06 -0.80 -23.77
C ALA A 72 30.36 -0.01 -23.54
N GLN A 73 31.45 -0.68 -23.15
CA GLN A 73 32.77 -0.04 -22.96
C GLN A 73 33.56 0.19 -24.25
N ARG A 74 33.16 -0.39 -25.39
CA ARG A 74 33.86 -0.19 -26.69
C ARG A 74 33.23 0.84 -27.60
N ALA A 75 32.04 1.36 -27.26
CA ALA A 75 31.34 2.37 -28.05
C ALA A 75 31.65 3.81 -27.61
N SER A 76 32.54 4.01 -26.63
CA SER A 76 32.83 5.30 -26.00
C SER A 76 34.21 5.90 -26.37
N ASP A 77 34.98 5.27 -27.27
CA ASP A 77 36.37 5.65 -27.58
C ASP A 77 36.58 6.15 -29.03
N ASN A 78 35.56 6.73 -29.67
CA ASN A 78 35.73 7.26 -31.02
C ASN A 78 34.89 8.54 -31.26
N GLU A 79 35.18 9.56 -30.47
CA GLU A 79 34.81 10.96 -30.69
C GLU A 79 36.08 11.82 -30.68
N ASP A 80 36.63 12.10 -31.86
CA ASP A 80 37.54 13.21 -32.24
C ASP A 80 38.18 12.81 -33.59
N SER A 81 38.34 13.63 -34.63
CA SER A 81 38.28 15.08 -34.77
C SER A 81 38.19 15.39 -36.29
N PRO A 82 37.49 16.47 -36.71
CA PRO A 82 37.30 16.84 -38.12
C PRO A 82 38.50 17.64 -38.65
N VAL A 83 38.93 17.40 -39.90
CA VAL A 83 39.87 18.29 -40.59
C VAL A 83 39.40 18.55 -42.03
N GLU A 84 39.01 19.80 -42.20
CA GLU A 84 38.73 20.58 -43.41
C GLU A 84 39.94 20.74 -44.35
N ALA A 85 39.61 21.17 -45.58
CA ALA A 85 40.43 21.91 -46.53
C ALA A 85 41.60 21.19 -47.23
N ASP A 86 41.54 21.09 -48.56
CA ASP A 86 42.08 22.21 -49.34
C ASP A 86 41.52 22.26 -50.76
N GLU A 87 41.27 23.49 -51.18
CA GLU A 87 40.83 23.93 -52.49
C GLU A 87 41.98 23.78 -53.51
N ASP A 88 41.67 23.67 -54.80
CA ASP A 88 42.22 24.61 -55.78
C ASP A 88 41.69 24.36 -57.20
N GLU A 89 41.05 25.42 -57.70
CA GLU A 89 40.67 25.72 -59.07
C GLU A 89 41.89 25.89 -60.00
N GLU A 90 41.59 26.23 -61.26
CA GLU A 90 42.47 26.67 -62.35
C GLU A 90 43.02 25.52 -63.23
N GLY A 91 42.54 25.28 -64.45
CA GLY A 91 42.21 26.23 -65.49
C GLY A 91 43.46 26.62 -66.26
N ARG A 92 43.69 26.02 -67.44
CA ARG A 92 44.03 26.73 -68.70
C ARG A 92 44.52 25.82 -69.84
N ASN A 93 43.94 26.13 -71.00
CA ASN A 93 44.46 26.04 -72.37
C ASN A 93 44.42 24.65 -73.02
N ALA A 94 43.43 24.34 -73.85
CA ALA A 94 43.22 24.89 -75.21
C ALA A 94 44.49 24.76 -76.06
N SER A 95 44.50 23.79 -76.97
CA SER A 95 44.52 24.09 -78.39
C SER A 95 44.24 22.85 -79.22
N GLU A 96 43.23 22.99 -80.06
CA GLU A 96 42.90 22.16 -81.20
C GLU A 96 44.12 22.01 -82.12
N GLU A 97 44.28 20.85 -82.74
CA GLU A 97 44.57 20.78 -84.18
C GLU A 97 44.37 19.36 -84.71
N ARG A 98 43.69 19.32 -85.86
CA ARG A 98 43.09 18.17 -86.54
C ARG A 98 44.12 17.35 -87.36
N PRO A 99 43.72 16.17 -87.86
CA PRO A 99 44.58 15.02 -88.11
C PRO A 99 45.23 15.06 -89.50
N GLN A 100 46.25 14.23 -89.74
CA GLN A 100 46.56 13.71 -91.08
C GLN A 100 47.55 12.54 -91.10
N ALA A 101 47.31 11.67 -92.08
CA ALA A 101 48.21 10.74 -92.73
C ALA A 101 48.51 9.38 -92.06
N ALA A 102 47.79 8.38 -92.60
CA ALA A 102 48.08 6.96 -92.54
C ALA A 102 49.52 6.64 -92.97
N GLY A 103 50.31 6.12 -92.04
CA GLY A 103 51.60 5.50 -92.30
C GLY A 103 51.66 4.18 -91.55
N LYS A 104 51.93 3.08 -92.26
CA LYS A 104 52.05 1.71 -91.75
C LYS A 104 52.73 1.67 -90.37
N VAL A 105 51.94 1.40 -89.36
CA VAL A 105 52.36 1.40 -87.95
C VAL A 105 53.13 0.11 -87.70
N GLY A 106 54.44 0.20 -87.48
CA GLY A 106 55.29 -0.96 -87.21
C GLY A 106 54.87 -1.73 -85.95
N ALA A 107 55.17 -3.04 -85.90
CA ALA A 107 54.70 -3.98 -84.88
C ALA A 107 54.85 -3.51 -83.42
N LYS A 108 55.89 -2.72 -83.09
CA LYS A 108 56.07 -2.15 -81.74
C LYS A 108 55.03 -1.08 -81.39
N LYS A 109 54.58 -0.28 -82.36
CA LYS A 109 53.56 0.75 -82.16
C LYS A 109 52.16 0.14 -82.11
N GLN A 110 51.90 -0.95 -82.84
CA GLN A 110 50.63 -1.69 -82.75
C GLN A 110 50.44 -2.29 -81.36
N ARG A 111 51.45 -2.98 -80.80
CA ARG A 111 51.40 -3.48 -79.42
C ARG A 111 51.13 -2.40 -78.38
N LYS A 112 51.71 -1.20 -78.54
CA LYS A 112 51.46 -0.07 -77.62
C LYS A 112 50.04 0.52 -77.77
N LEU A 113 49.46 0.47 -78.96
CA LEU A 113 48.07 0.88 -79.19
C LEU A 113 47.10 -0.16 -78.62
N GLU A 114 47.38 -1.45 -78.79
CA GLU A 114 46.63 -2.55 -78.18
C GLU A 114 46.72 -2.50 -76.65
N GLU A 115 47.90 -2.26 -76.08
CA GLU A 115 48.08 -2.10 -74.63
C GLU A 115 47.32 -0.86 -74.10
N LYS A 116 47.32 0.25 -74.83
CA LYS A 116 46.55 1.45 -74.46
C LYS A 116 45.03 1.20 -74.58
N GLN A 117 44.60 0.44 -75.58
CA GLN A 117 43.20 0.03 -75.75
C GLN A 117 42.78 -0.94 -74.65
N ALA A 118 43.60 -1.94 -74.31
CA ALA A 118 43.38 -2.86 -73.21
C ALA A 118 43.32 -2.12 -71.87
N ARG A 119 44.21 -1.15 -71.63
CA ARG A 119 44.17 -0.31 -70.42
C ARG A 119 42.94 0.60 -70.38
N LYS A 120 42.46 1.09 -71.53
CA LYS A 120 41.21 1.86 -71.60
C LYS A 120 40.01 0.96 -71.31
N ALA A 121 39.94 -0.22 -71.92
CA ALA A 121 38.90 -1.22 -71.68
C ALA A 121 38.89 -1.70 -70.23
N GLN A 122 40.05 -1.89 -69.61
CA GLN A 122 40.16 -2.26 -68.19
C GLN A 122 39.61 -1.16 -67.27
N ARG A 123 39.89 0.11 -67.58
CA ARG A 123 39.35 1.24 -66.80
C ARG A 123 37.84 1.41 -66.99
N GLU A 124 37.35 1.20 -68.20
CA GLU A 124 35.91 1.27 -68.52
C GLU A 124 35.16 0.16 -67.78
N ALA A 125 35.65 -1.08 -67.83
CA ALA A 125 35.10 -2.20 -67.06
C ALA A 125 35.15 -1.96 -65.54
N GLU A 126 36.24 -1.40 -65.01
CA GLU A 126 36.35 -1.06 -63.58
C GLU A 126 35.39 0.07 -63.18
N GLN A 127 35.14 1.05 -64.06
CA GLN A 127 34.18 2.12 -63.83
C GLN A 127 32.74 1.59 -63.87
N GLU A 128 32.41 0.74 -64.84
CA GLU A 128 31.11 0.08 -64.92
C GLU A 128 30.87 -0.81 -63.69
N GLU A 129 31.85 -1.61 -63.26
CA GLU A 129 31.72 -2.43 -62.03
C GLU A 129 31.52 -1.56 -60.78
N ARG A 130 32.19 -0.40 -60.69
CA ARG A 130 31.98 0.56 -59.60
C ARG A 130 30.60 1.20 -59.66
N GLU A 131 30.10 1.56 -60.83
CA GLU A 131 28.76 2.12 -61.01
C GLU A 131 27.68 1.09 -60.71
N GLU A 132 27.82 -0.14 -61.18
CA GLU A 132 26.92 -1.26 -60.89
C GLU A 132 26.89 -1.55 -59.38
N ARG A 133 28.07 -1.58 -58.73
CA ARG A 133 28.15 -1.77 -57.28
C ARG A 133 27.49 -0.63 -56.50
N LYS A 134 27.65 0.63 -56.93
CA LYS A 134 26.97 1.79 -56.33
C LYS A 134 25.46 1.70 -56.51
N ARG A 135 24.97 1.39 -57.72
CA ARG A 135 23.54 1.21 -58.01
C ARG A 135 22.94 0.08 -57.18
N LEU A 136 23.65 -1.04 -57.02
CA LEU A 136 23.19 -2.16 -56.19
C LEU A 136 23.15 -1.78 -54.69
N GLN A 137 24.12 -1.01 -54.21
CA GLN A 137 24.11 -0.48 -52.85
C GLN A 137 22.96 0.49 -52.63
N GLU A 138 22.74 1.44 -53.55
CA GLU A 138 21.62 2.39 -53.48
C GLU A 138 20.26 1.69 -53.48
N LEU A 139 20.07 0.64 -54.31
CA LEU A 139 18.85 -0.16 -54.30
C LEU A 139 18.65 -0.88 -52.96
N ARG A 140 19.70 -1.49 -52.40
CA ARG A 140 19.64 -2.15 -51.09
C ARG A 140 19.35 -1.15 -49.98
N ASP A 141 19.95 0.04 -50.04
CA ASP A 141 19.77 1.07 -49.03
C ASP A 141 18.35 1.66 -49.10
N GLN A 142 17.79 1.82 -50.30
CA GLN A 142 16.38 2.19 -50.49
C GLN A 142 15.41 1.10 -50.00
N GLU A 143 15.72 -0.18 -50.20
CA GLU A 143 14.92 -1.28 -49.64
C GLU A 143 14.94 -1.27 -48.11
N ARG A 144 16.12 -1.11 -47.48
CA ARG A 144 16.24 -0.99 -46.02
C ARG A 144 15.45 0.20 -45.49
N GLN A 145 15.54 1.37 -46.12
CA GLN A 145 14.79 2.55 -45.71
C GLN A 145 13.27 2.33 -45.77
N LYS A 146 12.78 1.67 -46.84
CA LYS A 146 11.36 1.33 -46.99
C LYS A 146 10.90 0.29 -45.95
N GLU A 147 11.76 -0.66 -45.59
CA GLU A 147 11.47 -1.65 -44.55
C GLU A 147 11.42 -0.99 -43.16
N GLU A 148 12.41 -0.16 -42.81
CA GLU A 148 12.44 0.59 -41.55
C GLU A 148 11.28 1.58 -41.44
N GLU A 149 10.83 2.21 -42.53
CA GLU A 149 9.66 3.08 -42.52
C GLU A 149 8.37 2.29 -42.28
N LYS A 150 8.24 1.10 -42.89
CA LYS A 150 7.10 0.20 -42.64
C LYS A 150 7.10 -0.33 -41.21
N GLU A 151 8.26 -0.71 -40.68
CA GLU A 151 8.41 -1.18 -39.29
C GLU A 151 8.02 -0.07 -38.31
N ARG A 152 8.55 1.16 -38.49
CA ARG A 152 8.14 2.32 -37.69
C ARG A 152 6.65 2.61 -37.74
N GLN A 153 6.02 2.51 -38.93
CA GLN A 153 4.56 2.70 -39.05
C GLN A 153 3.77 1.56 -38.39
N GLN A 154 4.29 0.32 -38.38
CA GLN A 154 3.66 -0.80 -37.70
C GLN A 154 3.81 -0.69 -36.18
N GLU A 155 4.98 -0.30 -35.69
CA GLU A 155 5.23 -0.03 -34.27
C GLU A 155 4.32 1.09 -33.75
N GLN A 156 4.20 2.21 -34.47
CA GLN A 156 3.29 3.30 -34.10
C GLN A 156 1.83 2.84 -34.03
N LYS A 157 1.37 2.04 -35.01
CA LYS A 157 0.01 1.48 -34.98
C LYS A 157 -0.21 0.54 -33.80
N GLN A 158 0.76 -0.32 -33.49
CA GLN A 158 0.68 -1.21 -32.34
C GLN A 158 0.70 -0.44 -31.01
N GLU A 159 1.51 0.61 -30.89
CA GLU A 159 1.54 1.47 -29.72
C GLU A 159 0.21 2.22 -29.53
N GLU A 160 -0.37 2.77 -30.60
CA GLU A 160 -1.69 3.40 -30.55
C GLU A 160 -2.80 2.41 -30.16
N GLU A 161 -2.79 1.19 -30.70
CA GLU A 161 -3.75 0.14 -30.33
C GLU A 161 -3.59 -0.28 -28.86
N LEU A 162 -2.35 -0.45 -28.39
CA LEU A 162 -2.07 -0.77 -26.98
C LEU A 162 -2.50 0.35 -26.03
N GLN A 163 -2.30 1.62 -26.41
CA GLN A 163 -2.77 2.76 -25.64
C GLN A 163 -4.30 2.80 -25.57
N ARG A 164 -5.00 2.59 -26.69
CA ARG A 164 -6.47 2.54 -26.72
C ARG A 164 -7.03 1.41 -25.86
N VAL A 165 -6.41 0.23 -25.88
CA VAL A 165 -6.83 -0.91 -25.05
C VAL A 165 -6.62 -0.60 -23.56
N LYS A 166 -5.51 0.03 -23.19
CA LYS A 166 -5.26 0.46 -21.80
C LYS A 166 -6.25 1.51 -21.33
N GLU A 167 -6.51 2.54 -22.14
CA GLU A 167 -7.48 3.59 -21.81
C GLU A 167 -8.90 3.03 -21.65
N GLU A 168 -9.30 2.05 -22.49
CA GLU A 168 -10.59 1.39 -22.35
C GLU A 168 -10.66 0.51 -21.08
N GLN A 169 -9.56 -0.14 -20.69
CA GLN A 169 -9.47 -0.90 -19.43
C GLN A 169 -9.55 0.03 -18.22
N GLU A 170 -8.76 1.11 -18.19
CA GLU A 170 -8.77 2.11 -17.12
C GLU A 170 -10.16 2.72 -16.95
N ARG A 171 -10.85 3.06 -18.05
CA ARG A 171 -12.23 3.58 -17.98
C ARG A 171 -13.20 2.56 -17.38
N ARG A 172 -13.10 1.28 -17.73
CA ARG A 172 -13.93 0.22 -17.15
C ARG A 172 -13.65 0.04 -15.66
N GLU A 173 -12.38 0.07 -15.26
CA GLU A 173 -11.97 -0.02 -13.85
C GLU A 173 -12.46 1.19 -13.05
N GLU A 174 -12.42 2.41 -13.62
CA GLU A 174 -12.98 3.61 -13.00
C GLU A 174 -14.50 3.54 -12.86
N GLU A 175 -15.22 3.06 -13.88
CA GLU A 175 -16.67 2.84 -13.83
C GLU A 175 -17.03 1.79 -12.76
N GLU A 176 -16.26 0.70 -12.65
CA GLU A 176 -16.42 -0.31 -11.61
C GLU A 176 -16.10 0.23 -10.21
N TYR A 177 -15.03 1.02 -10.08
CA TYR A 177 -14.66 1.69 -8.84
C TYR A 177 -15.74 2.67 -8.38
N GLN A 178 -16.30 3.47 -9.30
CA GLN A 178 -17.39 4.39 -9.00
C GLN A 178 -18.65 3.63 -8.58
N ARG A 179 -19.03 2.57 -9.29
CA ARG A 179 -20.15 1.70 -8.89
C ARG A 179 -19.95 1.10 -7.50
N LEU A 180 -18.76 0.60 -7.20
CA LEU A 180 -18.44 0.04 -5.90
C LEU A 180 -18.51 1.13 -4.82
N LYS A 181 -17.93 2.31 -5.08
CA LYS A 181 -17.97 3.47 -4.19
C LYS A 181 -19.39 3.94 -3.90
N GLU A 182 -20.28 3.96 -4.90
CA GLU A 182 -21.70 4.30 -4.74
C GLU A 182 -22.48 3.21 -3.99
N SER A 183 -22.11 1.94 -4.16
CA SER A 183 -22.73 0.83 -3.43
C SER A 183 -22.35 0.77 -1.95
N PHE A 184 -21.22 1.40 -1.56
CA PHE A 184 -20.85 1.55 -0.17
C PHE A 184 -21.73 2.63 0.49
N ILE A 185 -22.86 2.19 1.03
CA ILE A 185 -23.67 2.97 1.95
C ILE A 185 -23.03 2.85 3.34
N ILE A 186 -22.61 3.98 3.91
CA ILE A 186 -22.15 4.03 5.29
C ILE A 186 -23.41 3.99 6.15
N GLU A 187 -23.80 2.80 6.60
CA GLU A 187 -25.03 2.59 7.36
C GLU A 187 -24.98 3.29 8.73
N ASP A 188 -23.82 3.32 9.39
CA ASP A 188 -23.66 4.02 10.67
C ASP A 188 -22.19 4.46 10.85
N GLN A 189 -21.91 5.77 10.87
CA GLN A 189 -20.72 6.26 11.56
C GLN A 189 -21.01 6.14 13.05
N GLY A 190 -20.17 5.44 13.79
CA GLY A 190 -20.27 5.31 15.25
C GLY A 190 -19.96 6.62 15.98
N GLU A 191 -20.73 7.68 15.71
CA GLU A 191 -20.90 8.77 16.67
C GLU A 191 -21.74 8.18 17.81
N ALA A 192 -21.11 7.96 18.96
CA ALA A 192 -21.86 7.81 20.18
C ALA A 192 -22.72 9.07 20.30
N GLU A 193 -24.05 8.93 20.16
CA GLU A 193 -24.99 10.02 20.48
C GLU A 193 -24.55 10.61 21.81
N GLU A 194 -24.05 11.85 21.79
CA GLU A 194 -23.81 12.60 23.00
C GLU A 194 -25.19 12.85 23.61
N LEU A 195 -25.60 11.93 24.49
CA LEU A 195 -26.78 12.10 25.33
C LEU A 195 -26.72 13.49 25.94
N THR A 196 -27.78 14.26 25.76
CA THR A 196 -27.88 15.57 26.39
C THR A 196 -27.72 15.41 27.91
N GLU A 197 -27.20 16.44 28.60
CA GLU A 197 -27.01 16.35 30.06
C GLU A 197 -28.29 15.91 30.79
N HIS A 198 -29.46 16.36 30.31
CA HIS A 198 -30.76 15.96 30.83
C HIS A 198 -31.08 14.47 30.60
N GLU A 199 -30.81 13.93 29.42
CA GLU A 199 -30.99 12.49 29.14
C GLU A 199 -30.06 11.65 29.99
N SER A 200 -28.79 12.07 30.13
CA SER A 200 -27.84 11.37 30.99
C SER A 200 -28.27 11.34 32.45
N GLN A 201 -28.82 12.44 32.99
CA GLN A 201 -29.36 12.50 34.34
C GLN A 201 -30.62 11.65 34.50
N SER A 202 -31.51 11.65 33.51
CA SER A 202 -32.71 10.80 33.52
C SER A 202 -32.35 9.32 33.55
N LEU A 203 -31.42 8.90 32.70
CA LEU A 203 -30.92 7.52 32.66
C LEU A 203 -30.25 7.10 33.97
N LEU A 204 -29.47 7.98 34.60
CA LEU A 204 -28.90 7.72 35.92
C LEU A 204 -29.97 7.57 37.00
N GLN A 205 -31.02 8.39 36.97
CA GLN A 205 -32.13 8.28 37.92
C GLN A 205 -32.91 6.98 37.72
N GLU A 206 -33.15 6.57 36.47
CA GLU A 206 -33.77 5.29 36.13
C GLU A 206 -32.91 4.11 36.58
N PHE A 207 -31.59 4.20 36.42
CA PHE A 207 -30.62 3.22 36.90
C PHE A 207 -30.71 3.02 38.41
N ILE A 208 -30.70 4.11 39.17
CA ILE A 208 -30.83 4.09 40.63
C ILE A 208 -32.18 3.48 41.04
N GLN A 209 -33.28 3.91 40.41
CA GLN A 209 -34.62 3.40 40.72
C GLN A 209 -34.75 1.90 40.43
N TYR A 210 -34.17 1.42 39.31
CA TYR A 210 -34.21 0.02 38.96
C TYR A 210 -33.50 -0.84 40.01
N VAL A 211 -32.31 -0.41 40.44
CA VAL A 211 -31.52 -1.09 41.46
C VAL A 211 -32.26 -1.12 42.82
N GLN A 212 -32.86 0.01 43.21
CA GLN A 212 -33.63 0.10 44.45
C GLN A 212 -34.88 -0.80 44.43
N LYS A 213 -35.58 -0.88 43.30
CA LYS A 213 -36.80 -1.70 43.14
C LYS A 213 -36.51 -3.19 43.14
N SER A 214 -35.47 -3.64 42.43
CA SER A 214 -35.19 -5.07 42.28
C SER A 214 -34.47 -5.66 43.49
N LYS A 215 -33.79 -4.81 44.29
CA LYS A 215 -32.99 -5.14 45.48
C LYS A 215 -31.81 -6.08 45.24
N VAL A 216 -32.03 -7.23 44.62
CA VAL A 216 -31.01 -8.15 44.14
C VAL A 216 -30.97 -8.06 42.62
N VAL A 217 -29.86 -7.56 42.08
CA VAL A 217 -29.68 -7.34 40.64
C VAL A 217 -28.48 -8.13 40.14
N LEU A 218 -28.64 -8.87 39.04
CA LEU A 218 -27.50 -9.48 38.36
C LEU A 218 -26.78 -8.42 37.52
N LEU A 219 -25.46 -8.31 37.63
CA LEU A 219 -24.70 -7.25 36.95
C LEU A 219 -24.78 -7.37 35.42
N GLU A 220 -24.89 -8.59 34.89
CA GLU A 220 -25.10 -8.84 33.46
C GLU A 220 -26.48 -8.37 33.00
N ASP A 221 -27.51 -8.61 33.80
CA ASP A 221 -28.89 -8.18 33.52
C ASP A 221 -28.98 -6.65 33.56
N LEU A 222 -28.39 -6.03 34.58
CA LEU A 222 -28.27 -4.57 34.69
C LEU A 222 -27.57 -3.96 33.48
N ALA A 223 -26.46 -4.56 33.05
CA ALA A 223 -25.74 -4.11 31.87
C ALA A 223 -26.61 -4.20 30.61
N SER A 224 -27.30 -5.32 30.43
CA SER A 224 -28.19 -5.55 29.28
C SER A 224 -29.37 -4.58 29.25
N GLN A 225 -29.97 -4.28 30.40
CA GLN A 225 -31.12 -3.38 30.53
C GLN A 225 -30.80 -1.95 30.09
N PHE A 226 -29.58 -1.48 30.33
CA PHE A 226 -29.12 -0.13 29.99
C PHE A 226 -28.22 -0.09 28.74
N GLY A 227 -28.06 -1.21 28.03
CA GLY A 227 -27.19 -1.29 26.85
C GLY A 227 -25.71 -1.02 27.13
N LEU A 228 -25.26 -1.23 28.37
CA LEU A 228 -23.89 -0.99 28.82
C LEU A 228 -23.06 -2.28 28.75
N ARG A 229 -21.73 -2.14 28.72
CA ARG A 229 -20.86 -3.29 29.01
C ARG A 229 -20.94 -3.59 30.51
N THR A 230 -20.78 -4.86 30.88
CA THR A 230 -20.80 -5.28 32.30
C THR A 230 -19.78 -4.51 33.15
N GLN A 231 -18.60 -4.22 32.60
CA GLN A 231 -17.58 -3.42 33.29
C GLN A 231 -18.03 -1.98 33.53
N ASP A 232 -18.73 -1.37 32.57
CA ASP A 232 -19.23 -0.01 32.69
C ASP A 232 -20.37 0.05 33.72
N ALA A 233 -21.27 -0.94 33.74
CA ALA A 233 -22.31 -1.05 34.76
C ALA A 233 -21.73 -1.23 36.18
N ILE A 234 -20.64 -2.00 36.32
CA ILE A 234 -19.92 -2.15 37.59
C ILE A 234 -19.28 -0.83 38.03
N ALA A 235 -18.61 -0.12 37.12
CA ALA A 235 -18.00 1.17 37.42
C ALA A 235 -19.06 2.18 37.88
N ARG A 236 -20.19 2.28 37.17
CA ARG A 236 -21.31 3.15 37.56
C ARG A 236 -21.87 2.81 38.93
N LEU A 237 -22.01 1.52 39.27
CA LEU A 237 -22.42 1.12 40.62
C LEU A 237 -21.40 1.53 41.68
N GLN A 238 -20.11 1.35 41.42
CA GLN A 238 -19.05 1.74 42.35
C GLN A 238 -19.03 3.25 42.58
N ASP A 239 -19.19 4.04 41.53
CA ASP A 239 -19.29 5.50 41.62
C ASP A 239 -20.50 5.93 42.46
N LEU A 240 -21.68 5.33 42.22
CA LEU A 240 -22.89 5.61 43.00
C LEU A 240 -22.76 5.21 44.48
N ILE A 241 -21.97 4.17 44.79
CA ILE A 241 -21.64 3.78 46.16
C ILE A 241 -20.66 4.77 46.80
N ALA A 242 -19.66 5.23 46.06
CA ALA A 242 -18.68 6.21 46.52
C ALA A 242 -19.34 7.56 46.84
N ASP A 243 -20.30 7.97 46.02
CA ASP A 243 -21.08 9.21 46.20
C ASP A 243 -22.16 9.08 47.29
N GLY A 244 -22.42 7.86 47.78
CA GLY A 244 -23.45 7.58 48.79
C GLY A 244 -24.88 7.61 48.27
N SER A 245 -25.07 7.68 46.95
CA SER A 245 -26.40 7.62 46.30
C SER A 245 -27.01 6.22 46.37
N LEU A 246 -26.16 5.18 46.36
CA LEU A 246 -26.55 3.79 46.56
C LEU A 246 -25.73 3.16 47.69
N THR A 247 -26.37 2.26 48.42
CA THR A 247 -25.73 1.45 49.47
C THR A 247 -25.96 -0.01 49.16
N GLY A 248 -24.90 -0.81 49.18
CA GLY A 248 -25.01 -2.22 48.84
C GLY A 248 -23.68 -2.94 48.79
N VAL A 249 -23.74 -4.22 48.45
CA VAL A 249 -22.57 -5.10 48.33
C VAL A 249 -22.57 -5.79 46.98
N ILE A 250 -21.37 -5.89 46.39
CA ILE A 250 -21.13 -6.65 45.17
C ILE A 250 -20.60 -8.03 45.57
N ASP A 251 -21.31 -9.07 45.18
CA ASP A 251 -20.92 -10.46 45.38
C ASP A 251 -19.95 -10.93 44.28
N ASP A 252 -19.07 -11.88 44.60
CA ASP A 252 -18.11 -12.46 43.64
C ASP A 252 -18.81 -13.21 42.49
N ARG A 253 -20.08 -13.59 42.71
CA ARG A 253 -20.98 -14.21 41.73
C ARG A 253 -21.55 -13.25 40.70
N GLY A 254 -21.18 -11.98 40.75
CA GLY A 254 -21.68 -10.96 39.82
C GLY A 254 -23.09 -10.48 40.14
N LYS A 255 -23.45 -10.44 41.43
CA LYS A 255 -24.73 -9.88 41.91
C LYS A 255 -24.50 -8.63 42.73
N PHE A 256 -25.34 -7.63 42.55
CA PHE A 256 -25.43 -6.48 43.43
C PHE A 256 -26.63 -6.64 44.36
N ILE A 257 -26.41 -6.48 45.67
CA ILE A 257 -27.48 -6.46 46.66
C ILE A 257 -27.55 -5.05 47.22
N PHE A 258 -28.64 -4.35 46.89
CA PHE A 258 -28.99 -3.07 47.48
C PHE A 258 -29.42 -3.28 48.94
N ILE A 259 -28.79 -2.54 49.84
CA ILE A 259 -29.06 -2.57 51.28
C ILE A 259 -29.54 -1.18 51.64
N THR A 260 -30.72 -1.05 52.22
CA THR A 260 -31.22 0.28 52.59
C THR A 260 -30.38 0.87 53.73
N PRO A 261 -30.31 2.21 53.87
CA PRO A 261 -29.62 2.82 55.01
C PRO A 261 -30.17 2.35 56.37
N GLU A 262 -31.46 2.01 56.43
CA GLU A 262 -32.10 1.46 57.63
C GLU A 262 -31.58 0.05 57.96
N GLU A 263 -31.47 -0.83 56.95
CA GLU A 263 -30.91 -2.17 57.09
C GLU A 263 -29.44 -2.10 57.50
N LEU A 264 -28.66 -1.20 56.89
CA LEU A 264 -27.27 -0.97 57.25
C LEU A 264 -27.13 -0.51 58.71
N ASN A 265 -28.02 0.38 59.17
CA ASN A 265 -28.07 0.81 60.57
C ASN A 265 -28.48 -0.32 61.52
N ALA A 266 -29.42 -1.17 61.14
CA ALA A 266 -29.83 -2.34 61.93
C ALA A 266 -28.66 -3.32 62.11
N VAL A 267 -27.88 -3.57 61.05
CA VAL A 267 -26.64 -4.35 61.10
C VAL A 267 -25.61 -3.69 62.02
N ALA A 268 -25.41 -2.37 61.91
CA ALA A 268 -24.49 -1.64 62.78
C ALA A 268 -24.90 -1.69 64.26
N GLN A 269 -26.20 -1.58 64.57
CA GLN A 269 -26.72 -1.71 65.93
C GLN A 269 -26.50 -3.11 66.49
N PHE A 270 -26.75 -4.16 65.68
CA PHE A 270 -26.50 -5.55 66.05
C PHE A 270 -25.04 -5.78 66.43
N ILE A 271 -24.10 -5.27 65.63
CA ILE A 271 -22.65 -5.37 65.92
C ILE A 271 -22.31 -4.62 67.20
N LYS A 272 -22.83 -3.39 67.39
CA LYS A 272 -22.58 -2.59 68.60
C LYS A 272 -23.11 -3.26 69.87
N GLN A 273 -24.27 -3.90 69.82
CA GLN A 273 -24.87 -4.58 70.99
C GLN A 273 -24.14 -5.86 71.39
N ARG A 274 -23.66 -6.64 70.41
CA ARG A 274 -22.92 -7.90 70.66
C ARG A 274 -21.43 -7.66 70.96
N GLY A 275 -20.88 -6.55 70.47
CA GLY A 275 -19.45 -6.27 70.54
C GLY A 275 -18.65 -7.10 69.55
N ARG A 276 -18.16 -8.28 69.97
CA ARG A 276 -17.44 -9.21 69.09
C ARG A 276 -18.42 -10.17 68.44
N VAL A 277 -18.50 -10.15 67.11
CA VAL A 277 -19.43 -10.99 66.34
C VAL A 277 -18.61 -11.85 65.38
N SER A 278 -18.87 -13.17 65.38
CA SER A 278 -18.30 -14.07 64.38
C SER A 278 -18.99 -13.89 63.01
N ILE A 279 -18.29 -14.16 61.91
CA ILE A 279 -18.87 -14.05 60.56
C ILE A 279 -20.12 -14.94 60.43
N SER A 280 -20.10 -16.13 61.06
CA SER A 280 -21.26 -17.04 61.10
C SER A 280 -22.46 -16.45 61.84
N GLU A 281 -22.25 -15.78 62.97
CA GLU A 281 -23.33 -15.12 63.71
C GLU A 281 -23.88 -13.92 62.94
N LEU A 282 -23.00 -13.16 62.29
CA LEU A 282 -23.42 -12.04 61.45
C LEU A 282 -24.25 -12.53 60.27
N ALA A 283 -23.81 -13.59 59.58
CA ALA A 283 -24.57 -14.18 58.47
C ALA A 283 -25.96 -14.68 58.91
N GLN A 284 -26.06 -15.32 60.08
CA GLN A 284 -27.35 -15.75 60.62
C GLN A 284 -28.27 -14.56 60.94
N ALA A 285 -27.72 -13.50 61.54
CA ALA A 285 -28.48 -12.29 61.85
C ALA A 285 -28.86 -11.51 60.59
N SER A 286 -27.98 -11.43 59.59
CA SER A 286 -28.23 -10.73 58.32
C SER A 286 -29.46 -11.28 57.60
N ASN A 287 -29.74 -12.58 57.68
CA ASN A 287 -30.96 -13.17 57.11
C ASN A 287 -32.26 -12.61 57.73
N THR A 288 -32.20 -12.06 58.94
CA THR A 288 -33.33 -11.40 59.62
C THR A 288 -33.31 -9.89 59.47
N LEU A 289 -32.12 -9.30 59.33
CA LEU A 289 -31.93 -7.85 59.26
C LEU A 289 -32.07 -7.29 57.84
N ILE A 290 -31.82 -8.10 56.81
CA ILE A 290 -31.83 -7.69 55.41
C ILE A 290 -32.89 -8.50 54.66
N ASN A 291 -33.97 -7.85 54.24
CA ASN A 291 -35.06 -8.51 53.53
C ASN A 291 -34.76 -8.58 52.04
N LEU A 292 -34.41 -9.73 51.48
CA LEU A 292 -34.05 -9.81 50.05
C LEU A 292 -35.25 -9.70 49.08
N THR A 293 -36.47 -9.66 49.59
CA THR A 293 -37.68 -9.45 48.80
C THR A 293 -37.89 -7.96 48.56
N PRO A 294 -38.13 -7.52 47.31
CA PRO A 294 -38.46 -6.13 47.07
C PRO A 294 -39.81 -5.80 47.69
N ASP A 295 -39.86 -4.77 48.53
CA ASP A 295 -41.12 -4.23 49.01
C ASP A 295 -41.81 -3.55 47.82
N ILE A 296 -42.72 -4.30 47.16
CA ILE A 296 -43.65 -3.73 46.19
C ILE A 296 -44.57 -2.83 47.00
N HIS A 297 -44.16 -1.58 47.23
CA HIS A 297 -45.05 -0.56 47.73
C HIS A 297 -46.16 -0.39 46.69
N SER A 298 -47.26 -1.10 46.93
CA SER A 298 -48.59 -0.83 46.39
C SER A 298 -48.96 0.59 46.76
N SER A 299 -48.61 1.56 45.92
CA SER A 299 -49.26 2.86 45.90
C SER A 299 -50.68 2.65 45.36
N ALA A 300 -51.63 2.52 46.28
CA ALA A 300 -53.05 2.78 46.05
C ALA A 300 -53.37 4.22 46.44
#